data_AF-A0A9Q9DLQ6-F1
#
_entry.id   AF-A0A9Q9DLQ6-F1
#
_cell.length_a   1.000
_cell.length_b   1.000
_cell.length_c   1.000
_cell.angle_alpha   90.00
_cell.angle_beta   90.00
_cell.angle_gamma   90.00
#
_symmetry.space_group_name_H-M   'P 1'
#
loop_
_entity.id
_entity.type
_entity.pdbx_description
1 polymer ?
#
loop_
_entity_poly.entity_id
_entity_poly.type
_entity_poly.pdbx_seq_one_letter_code
_entity_poly.pdbx_strand_id
1 'polypeptide(L)'
;MSAITMNNVHIDEHHHDSSSVMIFGFWVYILSDLILFSTLFSTFAVFSASYGGGKAGSEFIDLKFVLVETAILLLSSITYGFVMVQAHKGNLSGMRLWMIITFVLGCCFIGMEIYEFHELLSEVFYYDPNAYAGIDPATGLQLFGREILSAYWSAFFALVGTHGLHVSVGLLWMVVMFFHLHRSSLDRDNKTRLACLSIFWHLLDIVWVGVFTMVYLLGAL
;
A
#
# COMPACT_ATOMS: atom_id res chain seq x y z
N MET A 1 3.03 -36.15 60.96
CA MET A 1 2.21 -35.06 60.41
C MET A 1 3.14 -34.26 59.49
N SER A 2 3.23 -34.68 58.23
CA SER A 2 4.18 -34.09 57.26
C SER A 2 3.51 -32.89 56.61
N ALA A 3 4.08 -31.70 56.76
CA ALA A 3 3.61 -30.50 56.11
C ALA A 3 3.83 -30.64 54.59
N ILE A 4 2.74 -30.71 53.84
CA ILE A 4 2.75 -30.65 52.38
C ILE A 4 3.07 -29.22 52.00
N THR A 5 4.31 -28.97 51.61
CA THR A 5 4.72 -27.73 50.93
C THR A 5 3.98 -27.68 49.60
N MET A 6 2.97 -26.81 49.49
CA MET A 6 2.38 -26.48 48.20
C MET A 6 3.47 -25.83 47.34
N ASN A 7 3.94 -26.59 46.36
CA ASN A 7 4.78 -26.09 45.29
C ASN A 7 3.99 -24.98 44.57
N ASN A 8 4.55 -23.76 44.54
CA ASN A 8 4.10 -22.73 43.62
C ASN A 8 4.20 -23.30 42.21
N VAL A 9 3.05 -23.68 41.64
CA VAL A 9 2.92 -23.97 40.22
C VAL A 9 3.26 -22.68 39.48
N HIS A 10 4.38 -22.73 38.78
CA HIS A 10 4.86 -21.71 37.85
C HIS A 10 3.72 -21.15 37.00
N ILE A 11 3.39 -19.87 37.21
CA ILE A 11 2.61 -19.06 36.25
C ILE A 11 3.62 -18.56 35.20
N ASP A 12 4.07 -19.44 34.31
CA ASP A 12 4.95 -19.07 33.19
C ASP A 12 4.39 -19.50 31.81
N GLU A 13 3.14 -19.97 31.74
CA GLU A 13 2.50 -20.42 30.48
C GLU A 13 1.57 -19.39 29.81
N HIS A 14 1.22 -18.27 30.46
CA HIS A 14 0.22 -17.34 29.89
C HIS A 14 0.76 -16.28 28.91
N HIS A 15 2.08 -16.16 28.74
CA HIS A 15 2.68 -15.07 27.96
C HIS A 15 3.07 -15.45 26.52
N HIS A 16 3.09 -16.73 26.16
CA HIS A 16 3.37 -17.17 24.79
C HIS A 16 2.12 -17.16 23.88
N ASP A 17 0.92 -17.31 24.44
CA ASP A 17 -0.34 -17.30 23.69
C ASP A 17 -0.79 -15.89 23.28
N SER A 18 -0.47 -14.85 24.05
CA SER A 18 -0.94 -13.49 23.72
C SER A 18 -0.32 -12.95 22.44
N SER A 19 0.96 -13.22 22.19
CA SER A 19 1.66 -12.77 20.98
C SER A 19 1.20 -13.52 19.73
N SER A 20 0.94 -14.83 19.82
CA SER A 20 0.44 -15.63 18.69
C SER A 20 -1.00 -15.24 18.32
N VAL A 21 -1.86 -14.99 19.32
CA VAL A 21 -3.24 -14.52 19.11
C VAL A 21 -3.25 -13.13 18.45
N MET A 22 -2.35 -12.21 18.85
CA MET A 22 -2.23 -10.91 18.21
C MET A 22 -1.78 -11.01 16.73
N ILE A 23 -0.78 -11.83 16.43
CA ILE A 23 -0.30 -12.02 15.05
C ILE A 23 -1.40 -12.67 14.19
N PHE A 24 -2.11 -13.66 14.74
CA PHE A 24 -3.23 -14.30 14.05
C PHE A 24 -4.38 -13.31 13.78
N GLY A 25 -4.78 -12.54 14.79
CA GLY A 25 -5.79 -11.49 14.61
C GLY A 25 -5.37 -10.45 13.57
N PHE A 26 -4.09 -10.08 13.57
CA PHE A 26 -3.51 -9.20 12.55
C PHE A 26 -3.56 -9.82 11.15
N TRP A 27 -3.31 -11.13 11.02
CA TRP A 27 -3.40 -11.84 9.75
C TRP A 27 -4.84 -11.85 9.20
N VAL A 28 -5.84 -12.04 10.06
CA VAL A 28 -7.25 -11.92 9.67
C VAL A 28 -7.59 -10.50 9.22
N TYR A 29 -7.05 -9.47 9.89
CA TYR A 29 -7.17 -8.08 9.45
C TYR A 29 -6.60 -7.87 8.04
N ILE A 30 -5.42 -8.43 7.74
CA ILE A 30 -4.80 -8.39 6.41
C ILE A 30 -5.67 -9.05 5.33
N LEU A 31 -6.32 -10.18 5.65
CA LEU A 31 -7.27 -10.81 4.72
C LEU A 31 -8.48 -9.90 4.41
N SER A 32 -8.96 -9.13 5.40
CA SER A 32 -10.02 -8.16 5.18
C SER A 32 -9.58 -7.05 4.23
N ASP A 33 -8.37 -6.52 4.39
CA ASP A 33 -7.81 -5.51 3.49
C ASP A 33 -7.64 -6.05 2.07
N LEU A 34 -7.26 -7.33 1.90
CA LEU A 34 -7.23 -7.98 0.58
C LEU A 34 -8.60 -8.04 -0.09
N ILE A 35 -9.66 -8.32 0.68
CA ILE A 35 -11.03 -8.33 0.14
C ILE A 35 -11.45 -6.91 -0.26
N LEU A 36 -11.10 -5.89 0.54
CA LEU A 36 -11.33 -4.50 0.21
C LEU A 36 -10.68 -4.15 -1.15
N PHE A 37 -9.37 -4.42 -1.31
CA PHE A 37 -8.69 -4.16 -2.58
C PHE A 37 -9.27 -4.99 -3.73
N SER A 38 -9.65 -6.26 -3.49
CA SER A 38 -10.28 -7.11 -4.50
C SER A 38 -11.57 -6.50 -5.06
N THR A 39 -12.40 -5.88 -4.22
CA THR A 39 -13.62 -5.20 -4.69
C THR A 39 -13.32 -3.93 -5.50
N LEU A 40 -12.26 -3.19 -5.15
CA LEU A 40 -11.78 -2.06 -5.94
C LEU A 40 -11.22 -2.51 -7.29
N PHE A 41 -10.41 -3.58 -7.33
CA PHE A 41 -9.93 -4.18 -8.58
C PHE A 41 -11.08 -4.67 -9.46
N SER A 42 -12.09 -5.30 -8.87
CA SER A 42 -13.30 -5.74 -9.60
C SER A 42 -14.05 -4.56 -10.20
N THR A 43 -14.22 -3.48 -9.42
CA THR A 43 -14.86 -2.24 -9.88
C THR A 43 -14.07 -1.63 -11.04
N PHE A 44 -12.74 -1.53 -10.90
CA PHE A 44 -11.86 -1.06 -11.97
C PHE A 44 -11.97 -1.94 -13.22
N ALA A 45 -11.96 -3.27 -13.08
CA ALA A 45 -12.08 -4.19 -14.21
C ALA A 45 -13.40 -4.00 -14.99
N VAL A 46 -14.52 -3.78 -14.30
CA VAL A 46 -15.82 -3.51 -14.95
C VAL A 46 -15.80 -2.18 -15.71
N PHE A 47 -15.25 -1.13 -15.11
CA PHE A 47 -15.17 0.19 -15.73
C PHE A 47 -14.00 0.37 -16.69
N SER A 48 -13.07 -0.59 -16.73
CA SER A 48 -11.91 -0.59 -17.63
C SER A 48 -12.28 -0.68 -19.11
N ALA A 49 -13.52 -1.04 -19.46
CA ALA A 49 -14.01 -1.01 -20.85
C ALA A 49 -14.83 0.26 -21.17
N SER A 50 -15.12 1.11 -20.16
CA SER A 50 -16.03 2.25 -20.27
C SER A 50 -15.31 3.58 -20.51
N TYR A 51 -14.30 3.58 -21.39
CA TYR A 51 -13.69 4.81 -21.88
C TYR A 51 -14.65 5.48 -22.86
N GLY A 52 -15.27 6.59 -22.45
CA GLY A 52 -16.17 7.38 -23.29
C GLY A 52 -15.40 8.11 -24.41
N GLY A 53 -14.85 7.37 -25.38
CA GLY A 53 -14.24 7.89 -26.61
C GLY A 53 -13.02 8.81 -26.45
N GLY A 54 -12.53 9.02 -25.23
CA GLY A 54 -11.33 9.81 -24.94
C GLY A 54 -10.05 9.04 -25.28
N LYS A 55 -8.95 9.78 -25.50
CA LYS A 55 -7.61 9.22 -25.72
C LYS A 55 -7.30 8.11 -24.70
N ALA A 56 -6.80 6.98 -25.20
CA ALA A 56 -6.38 5.85 -24.36
C ALA A 56 -5.28 6.29 -23.38
N GLY A 57 -5.26 5.70 -22.17
CA GLY A 57 -4.26 6.00 -21.14
C GLY A 57 -2.80 5.76 -21.56
N SER A 58 -2.59 5.09 -22.70
CA SER A 58 -1.27 4.77 -23.26
C SER A 58 -0.45 5.98 -23.75
N GLU A 59 -1.04 7.18 -23.90
CA GLU A 59 -0.28 8.40 -24.20
C GLU A 59 0.24 9.14 -22.95
N PHE A 60 -0.27 8.82 -21.75
CA PHE A 60 -0.01 9.61 -20.53
C PHE A 60 0.73 8.84 -19.42
N ILE A 61 0.82 7.52 -19.54
CA ILE A 61 1.46 6.67 -18.54
C ILE A 61 2.93 6.43 -18.93
N ASP A 62 3.88 7.02 -18.19
CA ASP A 62 5.30 6.69 -18.35
C ASP A 62 5.62 5.38 -17.62
N LEU A 63 5.55 4.27 -18.37
CA LEU A 63 5.87 2.93 -17.87
C LEU A 63 7.24 2.84 -17.17
N LYS A 64 8.22 3.68 -17.55
CA LYS A 64 9.55 3.65 -16.93
C LYS A 64 9.51 4.23 -15.53
N PHE A 65 8.73 5.29 -15.32
CA PHE A 65 8.57 5.93 -14.03
C PHE A 65 7.94 4.95 -13.03
N VAL A 66 6.83 4.33 -13.41
CA VAL A 66 6.09 3.37 -12.57
C VAL A 66 6.88 2.08 -12.32
N LEU A 67 7.69 1.65 -13.30
CA LEU A 67 8.59 0.51 -13.11
C LEU A 67 9.68 0.83 -12.06
N VAL A 68 10.22 2.05 -12.08
CA VAL A 68 11.17 2.51 -11.06
C VAL A 68 10.52 2.58 -9.68
N GLU A 69 9.28 3.05 -9.57
CA GLU A 69 8.51 3.05 -8.32
C GLU A 69 8.33 1.63 -7.78
N THR A 70 7.89 0.70 -8.64
CA THR A 70 7.71 -0.71 -8.29
C THR A 70 9.02 -1.34 -7.84
N ALA A 71 10.14 -1.04 -8.53
CA ALA A 71 11.46 -1.52 -8.12
C ALA A 71 11.87 -0.95 -6.74
N ILE A 72 11.61 0.33 -6.48
CA ILE A 72 11.90 0.96 -5.18
C ILE A 72 11.07 0.33 -4.05
N LEU A 73 9.79 0.04 -4.29
CA LEU A 73 8.90 -0.55 -3.31
C LEU A 73 9.29 -2.01 -3.01
N LEU A 74 9.61 -2.80 -4.04
CA LEU A 74 10.13 -4.17 -3.88
C LEU A 74 11.46 -4.19 -3.13
N LEU A 75 12.37 -3.25 -3.45
CA LEU A 75 13.63 -3.10 -2.71
C LEU A 75 13.36 -2.71 -1.24
N SER A 76 12.39 -1.83 -0.99
CA SER A 76 11.96 -1.45 0.36
C SER A 76 11.41 -2.64 1.16
N SER A 77 10.68 -3.54 0.50
CA SER A 77 10.16 -4.78 1.06
C SER A 77 11.31 -5.70 1.52
N ILE A 78 12.35 -5.83 0.69
CA ILE A 78 13.56 -6.61 1.01
C ILE A 78 14.33 -5.97 2.18
N THR A 79 14.50 -4.63 2.19
CA THR A 79 15.21 -3.95 3.29
C THR A 79 14.48 -4.10 4.62
N TYR A 80 13.14 -4.12 4.63
CA TYR A 80 12.37 -4.40 5.83
C TYR A 80 12.55 -5.86 6.31
N GLY A 81 12.67 -6.82 5.40
CA GLY A 81 13.04 -8.19 5.75
C GLY A 81 14.35 -8.27 6.56
N PHE A 82 15.35 -7.46 6.20
CA PHE A 82 16.60 -7.37 6.97
C PHE A 82 16.43 -6.74 8.36
N VAL A 83 15.44 -5.85 8.56
CA VAL A 83 15.07 -5.34 9.89
C VAL A 83 14.67 -6.48 10.80
N MET A 84 13.82 -7.38 10.31
CA MET A 84 13.36 -8.55 11.07
C MET A 84 14.52 -9.51 11.39
N VAL A 85 15.45 -9.74 10.47
CA VAL A 85 16.65 -10.56 10.71
C VAL A 85 17.52 -9.96 11.82
N GLN A 86 17.74 -8.64 11.81
CA GLN A 86 18.49 -7.95 12.86
C GLN A 86 17.77 -7.96 14.20
N ALA A 87 16.43 -7.86 14.20
CA ALA A 87 15.62 -7.97 15.40
C ALA A 87 15.73 -9.36 16.05
N HIS A 88 15.82 -10.42 15.25
CA HIS A 88 16.09 -11.79 15.76
C HIS A 88 17.50 -11.95 16.33
N LYS A 89 18.50 -11.29 15.73
CA LYS A 89 19.88 -11.26 16.23
C LYS A 89 20.08 -10.36 17.46
N GLY A 90 19.06 -9.61 17.88
CA GLY A 90 19.14 -8.68 19.01
C GLY A 90 19.95 -7.40 18.71
N ASN A 91 20.34 -7.17 17.46
CA ASN A 91 21.18 -6.02 17.09
C ASN A 91 20.32 -4.79 16.80
N LEU A 92 20.11 -3.98 17.86
CA LEU A 92 19.35 -2.73 17.81
C LEU A 92 19.91 -1.68 16.84
N SER A 93 21.23 -1.59 16.71
CA SER A 93 21.86 -0.59 15.83
C SER A 93 21.59 -0.92 14.37
N GLY A 94 21.82 -2.19 14.01
CA GLY A 94 21.54 -2.69 12.68
C GLY A 94 20.06 -2.59 12.31
N MET A 95 19.16 -3.01 13.20
CA MET A 95 17.72 -2.90 13.00
C MET A 95 17.27 -1.45 12.74
N ARG A 96 17.80 -0.48 13.51
CA ARG A 96 17.49 0.95 13.32
C ARG A 96 17.97 1.48 11.97
N LEU A 97 19.17 1.11 11.54
CA LEU A 97 19.71 1.51 10.24
C LEU A 97 18.82 1.02 9.09
N TRP A 98 18.51 -0.28 9.07
CA TRP A 98 17.68 -0.88 8.00
C TRP A 98 16.26 -0.31 7.99
N MET A 99 15.69 -0.01 9.16
CA MET A 99 14.37 0.61 9.28
C MET A 99 14.35 2.03 8.71
N ILE A 100 15.42 2.82 8.93
CA ILE A 100 15.55 4.16 8.32
C ILE A 100 15.64 4.03 6.79
N ILE A 101 16.42 3.06 6.29
CA ILE A 101 16.53 2.83 4.84
C ILE A 101 15.15 2.51 4.24
N THR A 102 14.40 1.58 4.85
CA THR A 102 13.03 1.27 4.40
C THR A 102 12.13 2.51 4.44
N PHE A 103 12.19 3.29 5.52
CA PHE A 103 11.39 4.50 5.64
C PHE A 103 11.69 5.51 4.53
N VAL A 104 12.97 5.75 4.21
CA VAL A 104 13.38 6.66 3.13
C VAL A 104 12.90 6.16 1.77
N LEU A 105 13.01 4.85 1.49
CA LEU A 105 12.51 4.26 0.25
C LEU A 105 10.98 4.40 0.12
N GLY A 106 10.23 4.15 1.21
CA GLY A 106 8.78 4.34 1.22
C GLY A 106 8.37 5.81 1.09
N CYS A 107 9.11 6.76 1.69
CA CYS A 107 8.87 8.18 1.48
C CYS A 107 9.17 8.61 0.03
N CYS A 108 10.22 8.06 -0.57
CA CYS A 108 10.53 8.28 -1.98
C CYS A 108 9.39 7.78 -2.88
N PHE A 109 8.86 6.59 -2.60
CA PHE A 109 7.69 6.03 -3.29
C PHE A 109 6.48 6.97 -3.20
N ILE A 110 6.06 7.36 -2.00
CA ILE A 110 4.94 8.29 -1.82
C ILE A 110 5.17 9.64 -2.52
N GLY A 111 6.41 10.14 -2.55
CA GLY A 111 6.74 11.39 -3.23
C GLY A 111 6.56 11.29 -4.76
N MET A 112 6.96 10.18 -5.36
CA MET A 112 6.79 9.91 -6.79
C MET A 112 5.31 9.69 -7.13
N GLU A 113 4.60 8.89 -6.32
CA GLU A 113 3.16 8.68 -6.44
C GLU A 113 2.37 9.99 -6.44
N ILE A 114 2.65 10.90 -5.48
CA ILE A 114 1.96 12.19 -5.39
C ILE A 114 2.25 13.05 -6.62
N TYR A 115 3.48 12.99 -7.14
CA TYR A 115 3.86 13.72 -8.34
C TYR A 115 3.07 13.21 -9.55
N GLU A 116 3.03 11.90 -9.78
CA GLU A 116 2.25 11.29 -10.86
C GLU A 116 0.75 11.61 -10.69
N PHE A 117 0.23 11.45 -9.47
CA PHE A 117 -1.18 11.72 -9.16
C PHE A 117 -1.56 13.18 -9.46
N HIS A 118 -0.70 14.15 -9.16
CA HIS A 118 -0.95 15.56 -9.44
C HIS A 118 -0.88 15.86 -10.95
N GLU A 119 0.08 15.28 -11.66
CA GLU A 119 0.20 15.42 -13.12
C GLU A 119 -1.05 14.86 -13.81
N LEU A 120 -1.46 13.64 -13.45
CA LEU A 120 -2.68 13.00 -13.95
C LEU A 120 -3.95 13.79 -13.59
N LEU A 121 -4.06 14.34 -12.38
CA LEU A 121 -5.19 15.20 -12.01
C LEU A 121 -5.24 16.46 -12.88
N SER A 122 -4.11 17.12 -13.08
CA SER A 122 -4.07 18.37 -13.87
C SER A 122 -4.48 18.14 -15.32
N GLU A 123 -4.21 16.95 -15.85
CA GLU A 123 -4.56 16.55 -17.20
C GLU A 123 -5.99 16.02 -17.32
N VAL A 124 -6.48 15.26 -16.34
CA VAL A 124 -7.88 14.78 -16.29
C VAL A 124 -8.86 15.94 -16.10
N PHE A 125 -8.51 16.94 -15.28
CA PHE A 125 -9.34 18.12 -15.06
C PHE A 125 -9.09 19.23 -16.08
N TYR A 126 -8.24 19.01 -17.09
CA TYR A 126 -8.08 19.95 -18.21
C TYR A 126 -9.36 20.00 -19.05
N TYR A 127 -10.14 21.06 -18.85
CA TYR A 127 -11.30 21.39 -19.66
C TYR A 127 -10.82 22.01 -20.98
N ASP A 128 -10.89 21.23 -22.07
CA ASP A 128 -10.78 21.78 -23.42
C ASP A 128 -12.17 22.19 -23.95
N PRO A 129 -12.47 23.50 -24.09
CA PRO A 129 -13.76 23.98 -24.58
C PRO A 129 -14.02 23.68 -26.06
N ASN A 130 -12.98 23.30 -26.81
CA ASN A 130 -13.07 22.98 -28.24
C ASN A 130 -12.96 21.48 -28.53
N ALA A 131 -12.82 20.64 -27.49
CA ALA A 131 -12.74 19.19 -27.66
C ALA A 131 -14.08 18.63 -28.12
N TYR A 132 -14.00 17.88 -29.21
CA TYR A 132 -15.12 17.18 -29.82
C TYR A 132 -15.64 16.08 -28.89
N ALA A 133 -16.86 16.24 -28.37
CA ALA A 133 -17.50 15.29 -27.44
C ALA A 133 -18.35 14.23 -28.15
N GLY A 134 -18.31 14.20 -29.49
CA GLY A 134 -19.11 13.30 -30.31
C GLY A 134 -20.34 13.97 -30.92
N ILE A 135 -21.19 13.16 -31.56
CA ILE A 135 -22.43 13.59 -32.20
C ILE A 135 -23.58 13.05 -31.37
N ASP A 136 -24.53 13.91 -31.01
CA ASP A 136 -25.77 13.46 -30.36
C ASP A 136 -26.53 12.51 -31.32
N PRO A 137 -26.79 11.26 -30.94
CA PRO A 137 -27.53 10.31 -31.77
C PRO A 137 -29.00 10.69 -32.02
N ALA A 138 -29.58 11.60 -31.23
CA ALA A 138 -30.95 12.08 -31.37
C ALA A 138 -31.09 13.34 -32.24
N THR A 139 -30.09 14.24 -32.22
CA THR A 139 -30.15 15.53 -32.94
C THR A 139 -29.12 15.69 -34.06
N GLY A 140 -28.12 14.81 -34.15
CA GLY A 140 -27.05 14.88 -35.14
C GLY A 140 -26.10 16.08 -34.93
N LEU A 141 -26.21 16.79 -33.82
CA LEU A 141 -25.42 17.98 -33.52
C LEU A 141 -24.06 17.60 -32.94
N GLN A 142 -23.00 18.28 -33.39
CA GLN A 142 -21.65 18.13 -32.82
C GLN A 142 -21.63 18.80 -31.45
N LEU A 143 -21.44 18.00 -30.40
CA LEU A 143 -21.33 18.51 -29.03
C LEU A 143 -19.89 18.93 -28.77
N PHE A 144 -19.73 20.17 -28.33
CA PHE A 144 -18.47 20.75 -27.90
C PHE A 144 -18.46 20.88 -26.38
N GLY A 145 -17.38 20.41 -25.76
CA GLY A 145 -17.21 20.37 -24.30
C GLY A 145 -17.19 18.93 -23.77
N ARG A 146 -16.00 18.47 -23.37
CA ARG A 146 -15.80 17.14 -22.78
C ARG A 146 -15.45 17.29 -21.30
N GLU A 147 -16.37 16.92 -20.41
CA GLU A 147 -16.05 16.58 -19.01
C GLU A 147 -15.33 15.22 -19.03
N ILE A 148 -14.03 15.16 -18.73
CA ILE A 148 -13.21 13.93 -18.82
C ILE A 148 -13.40 13.02 -17.59
N LEU A 149 -14.42 13.29 -16.75
CA LEU A 149 -14.84 12.48 -15.61
C LEU A 149 -15.44 11.14 -16.08
N SER A 150 -14.59 10.28 -16.64
CA SER A 150 -14.93 8.91 -17.00
C SER A 150 -14.93 8.04 -15.74
N ALA A 151 -15.82 7.05 -15.71
CA ALA A 151 -15.86 6.04 -14.66
C ALA A 151 -14.51 5.33 -14.47
N TYR A 152 -13.69 5.27 -15.53
CA TYR A 152 -12.32 4.78 -15.48
C TYR A 152 -11.43 5.58 -14.53
N TRP A 153 -11.33 6.90 -14.71
CA TRP A 153 -10.44 7.76 -13.91
C TRP A 153 -10.87 7.81 -12.44
N SER A 154 -12.19 7.78 -12.17
CA SER A 154 -12.71 7.69 -10.80
C SER A 154 -12.30 6.37 -10.12
N ALA A 155 -12.46 5.24 -10.81
CA ALA A 155 -12.05 3.93 -10.29
C ALA A 155 -10.52 3.84 -10.12
N PHE A 156 -9.75 4.40 -11.05
CA PHE A 156 -8.29 4.52 -10.99
C PHE A 156 -7.86 5.27 -9.73
N PHE A 157 -8.34 6.51 -9.54
CA PHE A 157 -7.95 7.34 -8.41
C PHE A 157 -8.42 6.75 -7.07
N ALA A 158 -9.57 6.07 -7.04
CA ALA A 158 -10.02 5.37 -5.84
C ALA A 158 -9.07 4.21 -5.47
N LEU A 159 -8.63 3.42 -6.46
CA LEU A 159 -7.76 2.26 -6.25
C LEU A 159 -6.33 2.66 -5.89
N VAL A 160 -5.71 3.55 -6.66
CA VAL A 160 -4.34 4.05 -6.38
C VAL A 160 -4.33 4.92 -5.12
N GLY A 161 -5.33 5.79 -4.95
CA GLY A 161 -5.43 6.67 -3.77
C GLY A 161 -5.63 5.90 -2.47
N THR A 162 -6.47 4.85 -2.46
CA THR A 162 -6.61 4.00 -1.26
C THR A 162 -5.33 3.24 -0.95
N HIS A 163 -4.60 2.77 -1.97
CA HIS A 163 -3.28 2.16 -1.78
C HIS A 163 -2.27 3.14 -1.16
N GLY A 164 -2.10 4.32 -1.75
CA GLY A 164 -1.20 5.36 -1.24
C GLY A 164 -1.53 5.79 0.20
N LEU A 165 -2.82 5.82 0.56
CA LEU A 165 -3.26 6.07 1.94
C LEU A 165 -2.80 4.94 2.88
N HIS A 166 -2.95 3.67 2.51
CA HIS A 166 -2.50 2.56 3.34
C HIS A 166 -0.97 2.57 3.53
N VAL A 167 -0.20 2.87 2.47
CA VAL A 167 1.26 3.02 2.57
C VAL A 167 1.62 4.18 3.51
N SER A 168 0.91 5.30 3.43
CA SER A 168 1.10 6.45 4.32
C SER A 168 0.83 6.11 5.79
N VAL A 169 -0.21 5.33 6.07
CA VAL A 169 -0.49 4.81 7.42
C VAL A 169 0.62 3.87 7.90
N GLY A 170 1.15 3.02 7.01
CA GLY A 170 2.29 2.15 7.30
C GLY A 170 3.57 2.93 7.62
N LEU A 171 3.86 4.01 6.89
CA LEU A 171 4.98 4.90 7.15
C LEU A 171 4.84 5.59 8.51
N LEU A 172 3.64 6.09 8.82
CA LEU A 172 3.35 6.68 10.13
C LEU A 172 3.59 5.66 11.25
N TRP A 173 3.16 4.41 11.05
CA TRP A 173 3.41 3.34 12.01
C TRP A 173 4.92 3.04 12.17
N MET A 174 5.70 3.01 11.07
CA MET A 174 7.16 2.90 11.15
C MET A 174 7.79 4.02 11.97
N VAL A 175 7.35 5.27 11.81
CA VAL A 175 7.86 6.41 12.60
C VAL A 175 7.57 6.24 14.08
N VAL A 176 6.35 5.81 14.42
CA VAL A 176 5.97 5.53 15.82
C VAL A 176 6.84 4.41 16.41
N MET A 177 7.08 3.33 15.66
CA MET A 177 7.98 2.25 16.09
C MET A 177 9.42 2.72 16.24
N PHE A 178 9.91 3.55 15.31
CA PHE A 178 11.25 4.12 15.38
C PHE A 178 11.45 4.95 16.67
N PHE A 179 10.48 5.82 16.99
CA PHE A 179 10.53 6.62 18.22
C PHE A 179 10.41 5.74 19.48
N HIS A 180 9.55 4.74 19.44
CA HIS A 180 9.37 3.81 20.56
C HIS A 180 10.65 3.00 20.85
N LEU A 181 11.33 2.52 19.81
CA LEU A 181 12.62 1.81 19.89
C LEU A 181 13.79 2.71 20.29
N HIS A 182 13.63 4.03 20.18
CA HIS A 182 14.62 4.98 20.68
C HIS A 182 14.53 5.19 22.20
N ARG A 183 13.34 5.01 22.78
CA ARG A 183 13.10 5.16 24.23
C ARG A 183 13.08 3.84 25.01
N SER A 184 12.70 2.74 24.38
CA SER A 184 12.60 1.42 25.01
C SER A 184 13.53 0.41 24.34
N SER A 185 14.11 -0.49 25.12
CA SER A 185 14.94 -1.58 24.60
C SER A 185 14.09 -2.63 23.86
N LEU A 186 14.75 -3.67 23.34
CA LEU A 186 14.17 -4.73 22.52
C LEU A 186 13.27 -5.67 23.35
N ASP A 187 12.09 -5.18 23.72
CA ASP A 187 11.09 -5.93 24.46
C ASP A 187 10.37 -6.97 23.57
N ARG A 188 9.85 -8.05 24.17
CA ARG A 188 9.14 -9.12 23.44
C ARG A 188 7.92 -8.57 22.69
N ASP A 189 7.21 -7.62 23.28
CA ASP A 189 6.03 -7.00 22.65
C ASP A 189 6.39 -6.16 21.43
N ASN A 190 7.55 -5.49 21.46
CA ASN A 190 8.04 -4.72 20.32
C ASN A 190 8.43 -5.62 19.14
N LYS A 191 8.94 -6.84 19.40
CA LYS A 191 9.19 -7.83 18.34
C LYS A 191 7.91 -8.28 17.66
N THR A 192 6.84 -8.52 18.43
CA THR A 192 5.53 -8.89 17.90
C THR A 192 4.97 -7.77 17.03
N ARG A 193 5.07 -6.51 17.47
CA ARG A 193 4.66 -5.33 16.68
C ARG A 193 5.46 -5.15 15.39
N LEU A 194 6.78 -5.35 15.44
CA LEU A 194 7.66 -5.33 14.26
C LEU A 194 7.28 -6.43 13.25
N ALA A 195 6.93 -7.63 13.75
CA ALA A 195 6.48 -8.74 12.92
C ALA A 195 5.14 -8.43 12.24
N CYS A 196 4.15 -7.89 12.97
CA CYS A 196 2.90 -7.44 12.37
C CYS A 196 3.15 -6.38 11.29
N LEU A 197 3.98 -5.37 11.58
CA LEU A 197 4.36 -4.34 10.61
C LEU A 197 5.07 -4.93 9.38
N SER A 198 5.85 -6.01 9.53
CA SER A 198 6.46 -6.73 8.41
C SER A 198 5.43 -7.33 7.47
N ILE A 199 4.45 -8.05 8.03
CA ILE A 199 3.41 -8.71 7.25
C ILE A 199 2.55 -7.66 6.53
N PHE A 200 2.25 -6.55 7.20
CA PHE A 200 1.56 -5.40 6.60
C PHE A 200 2.33 -4.81 5.42
N TRP A 201 3.63 -4.60 5.57
CA TRP A 201 4.46 -3.99 4.53
C TRP A 201 4.58 -4.88 3.30
N HIS A 202 4.76 -6.19 3.49
CA HIS A 202 4.76 -7.15 2.38
C HIS A 202 3.40 -7.24 1.69
N LEU A 203 2.29 -7.06 2.42
CA LEU A 203 0.97 -6.99 1.80
C LEU A 203 0.85 -5.81 0.84
N LEU A 204 1.28 -4.63 1.29
CA LEU A 204 1.23 -3.40 0.47
C LEU A 204 1.99 -3.61 -0.84
N ASP A 205 3.18 -4.18 -0.75
CA ASP A 205 4.01 -4.52 -1.91
C ASP A 205 3.30 -5.49 -2.87
N ILE A 206 2.65 -6.54 -2.36
CA ILE A 206 1.87 -7.49 -3.18
C ILE A 206 0.69 -6.80 -3.89
N VAL A 207 -0.06 -5.95 -3.17
CA VAL A 207 -1.18 -5.19 -3.75
C VAL A 207 -0.66 -4.28 -4.85
N TRP A 208 0.46 -3.59 -4.63
CA TRP A 208 1.08 -2.69 -5.60
C TRP A 208 1.47 -3.39 -6.90
N VAL A 209 2.09 -4.58 -6.81
CA VAL A 209 2.39 -5.39 -8.00
C VAL A 209 1.10 -5.72 -8.79
N GLY A 210 -0.01 -5.96 -8.10
CA GLY A 210 -1.32 -6.12 -8.70
C GLY A 210 -1.81 -4.85 -9.41
N VAL A 211 -1.66 -3.68 -8.78
CA VAL A 211 -1.99 -2.35 -9.36
C VAL A 211 -1.17 -2.12 -10.62
N PHE A 212 0.16 -2.25 -10.53
CA PHE A 212 1.07 -2.12 -11.66
C PHE A 212 0.66 -3.01 -12.84
N THR A 213 0.34 -4.27 -12.58
CA THR A 213 -0.02 -5.22 -13.65
C THR A 213 -1.38 -4.92 -14.28
N MET A 214 -2.41 -4.68 -13.47
CA MET A 214 -3.78 -4.53 -13.98
C MET A 214 -4.10 -3.13 -14.49
N VAL A 215 -3.49 -2.10 -13.92
CA VAL A 215 -3.83 -0.71 -14.21
C VAL A 215 -2.85 -0.15 -15.23
N TYR A 216 -1.55 -0.27 -14.96
CA TYR A 216 -0.52 0.37 -15.76
C TYR A 216 -0.12 -0.48 -16.97
N LEU A 217 0.11 -1.78 -16.77
CA LEU A 217 0.54 -2.65 -17.87
C LEU A 217 -0.60 -2.99 -18.83
N LEU A 218 -1.81 -3.24 -18.32
CA LEU A 218 -3.01 -3.43 -19.15
C LEU A 218 -3.52 -2.11 -19.76
N GLY A 219 -3.34 -0.98 -19.09
CA GLY A 219 -3.70 0.34 -19.63
C GLY A 219 -2.77 0.85 -20.73
N ALA A 220 -1.54 0.33 -20.79
CA ALA A 220 -0.55 0.65 -21.82
C ALA A 220 -0.62 -0.25 -23.07
N LEU A 221 -1.29 -1.41 -22.99
CA LEU A 221 -1.49 -2.37 -24.09
C LEU A 221 -2.75 -2.05 -24.90
#